data_AF-A0AAF0F3S0-F1
#
_entry.id   AF-A0AAF0F3S0-F1
#
_cell.length_a   1.000
_cell.length_b   1.000
_cell.length_c   1.000
_cell.angle_alpha   90.00
_cell.angle_beta   90.00
_cell.angle_gamma   90.00
#
_symmetry.space_group_name_H-M   'P 1'
#
loop_
_entity.id
_entity.type
_entity.pdbx_description
1 polymer ?
#
loop_
_entity_poly.entity_id
_entity_poly.type
_entity_poly.pdbx_seq_one_letter_code
_entity_poly.pdbx_strand_id
1 'polypeptide(L)'
;MFATRAARNFATAVRFNAKPQFLRKKLSTDLAGIELHPNPLPALEAKYTRTLEVLKALPESAVYRQSAEAATQSRLDIVRSAMSEKSQTDPSLNEHAIGVVTSQIDSGAAEELLIQAEDELTLAAKMIDWKPYVDIEGYANYRYEPLQVPAPPGQWKAFSMKEAAGEGDH
;
A
#
# COMPACT_ATOMS: atom_id res chain seq x y z
N MET A 1 -0.42 -62.26 -14.24
CA MET A 1 -0.58 -61.13 -15.18
C MET A 1 -0.49 -59.83 -14.37
N PHE A 2 0.22 -58.87 -14.94
CA PHE A 2 0.83 -57.68 -14.34
C PHE A 2 -0.17 -56.60 -13.89
N ALA A 3 0.21 -55.77 -12.90
CA ALA A 3 0.29 -54.31 -13.05
C ALA A 3 0.85 -53.65 -11.78
N THR A 4 2.12 -53.21 -11.86
CA THR A 4 2.78 -52.29 -10.94
C THR A 4 2.24 -50.87 -11.16
N ARG A 5 1.71 -50.24 -10.10
CA ARG A 5 1.27 -48.84 -10.12
C ARG A 5 2.48 -47.93 -9.87
N ALA A 6 2.99 -47.28 -10.91
CA ALA A 6 4.03 -46.26 -10.80
C ALA A 6 3.40 -44.93 -10.33
N ALA A 7 3.73 -44.48 -9.12
CA ALA A 7 3.44 -43.12 -8.67
C ALA A 7 4.41 -42.16 -9.37
N ARG A 8 3.88 -41.25 -10.19
CA ARG A 8 4.64 -40.13 -10.76
C ARG A 8 4.56 -38.96 -9.80
N ASN A 9 5.62 -38.74 -9.02
CA ASN A 9 5.82 -37.49 -8.32
C ASN A 9 6.27 -36.44 -9.34
N PHE A 10 5.36 -35.53 -9.71
CA PHE A 10 5.74 -34.32 -10.43
C PHE A 10 6.35 -33.35 -9.43
N ALA A 11 7.68 -33.22 -9.45
CA ALA A 11 8.37 -32.17 -8.71
C ALA A 11 8.16 -30.83 -9.44
N THR A 12 7.20 -30.03 -8.99
CA THR A 12 7.05 -28.64 -9.43
C THR A 12 8.09 -27.77 -8.73
N ALA A 13 9.34 -27.85 -9.16
CA ALA A 13 10.39 -26.96 -8.67
C ALA A 13 10.41 -25.67 -9.51
N VAL A 14 9.51 -24.72 -9.21
CA VAL A 14 9.69 -23.34 -9.65
C VAL A 14 10.84 -22.75 -8.83
N ARG A 15 12.05 -22.87 -9.36
CA ARG A 15 13.24 -22.23 -8.79
C ARG A 15 13.34 -20.80 -9.32
N PHE A 16 12.79 -19.82 -8.60
CA PHE A 16 13.21 -18.42 -8.78
C PHE A 16 14.60 -18.25 -8.17
N ASN A 17 15.63 -18.62 -8.93
CA ASN A 17 17.01 -18.43 -8.53
C ASN A 17 17.55 -17.17 -9.23
N ALA A 18 17.02 -16.01 -8.84
CA ALA A 18 17.59 -14.72 -9.23
C ALA A 18 18.38 -14.18 -8.04
N LYS A 19 19.71 -14.21 -8.12
CA LYS A 19 20.53 -13.41 -7.20
C LYS A 19 20.07 -11.95 -7.31
N PRO A 20 19.93 -11.21 -6.20
CA PRO A 20 19.58 -9.80 -6.27
C PRO A 20 20.67 -9.09 -7.08
N GLN A 21 20.33 -8.71 -8.32
CA GLN A 21 21.21 -7.88 -9.13
C GLN A 21 21.18 -6.48 -8.54
N PHE A 22 22.35 -5.99 -8.14
CA PHE A 22 22.52 -4.63 -7.69
C PHE A 22 22.57 -3.73 -8.93
N LEU A 23 21.46 -3.04 -9.20
CA LEU A 23 21.26 -2.20 -10.39
C LEU A 23 21.22 -0.71 -10.05
N ARG A 24 21.90 -0.31 -8.98
CA ARG A 24 21.99 1.09 -8.55
C ARG A 24 23.35 1.68 -8.86
N LYS A 25 23.34 2.96 -9.25
CA LYS A 25 24.55 3.78 -9.34
C LYS A 25 24.74 4.68 -8.13
N LYS A 26 23.65 4.99 -7.42
CA LYS A 26 23.69 5.79 -6.20
C LYS A 26 24.50 5.06 -5.11
N LEU A 27 25.24 5.79 -4.28
CA LEU A 27 26.02 5.25 -3.16
C LEU A 27 25.19 5.14 -1.87
N SER A 28 24.34 6.13 -1.61
CA SER A 28 23.50 6.24 -0.42
C SER A 28 22.17 6.88 -0.77
N THR A 29 21.15 6.67 0.06
CA THR A 29 19.86 7.37 -0.05
C THR A 29 19.95 8.84 0.40
N ASP A 30 21.01 9.18 1.13
CA ASP A 30 21.26 10.47 1.82
C ASP A 30 20.31 10.72 3.01
N LEU A 31 19.64 9.65 3.47
CA LEU A 31 18.76 9.64 4.62
C LEU A 31 19.32 8.67 5.66
N ALA A 32 19.38 9.11 6.92
CA ALA A 32 19.85 8.27 8.01
C ALA A 32 18.88 7.12 8.28
N GLY A 33 19.39 5.89 8.42
CA GLY A 33 18.59 4.72 8.76
C GLY A 33 17.81 4.09 7.59
N ILE A 34 17.95 4.60 6.37
CA ILE A 34 17.34 4.02 5.16
C ILE A 34 18.43 3.48 4.25
N GLU A 35 18.53 2.15 4.20
CA GLU A 35 19.49 1.46 3.34
C GLU A 35 19.09 1.54 1.87
N LEU A 36 20.11 1.61 0.99
CA LEU A 36 19.91 1.68 -0.45
C LEU A 36 19.40 0.34 -0.98
N HIS A 37 18.25 0.37 -1.67
CA HIS A 37 17.68 -0.85 -2.23
C HIS A 37 18.30 -1.18 -3.60
N PRO A 38 18.77 -2.43 -3.84
CA PRO A 38 19.49 -2.82 -5.06
C PRO A 38 18.68 -2.72 -6.35
N ASN A 39 17.36 -2.92 -6.27
CA ASN A 39 16.45 -2.79 -7.41
C ASN A 39 15.01 -2.51 -6.94
N PRO A 40 14.64 -1.24 -6.66
CA PRO A 40 13.38 -0.91 -5.99
C PRO A 40 12.14 -1.06 -6.88
N LEU A 41 12.23 -0.94 -8.21
CA LEU A 41 11.04 -0.90 -9.08
C LEU A 41 10.24 -2.22 -9.08
N PRO A 42 10.84 -3.41 -9.24
CA PRO A 42 10.10 -4.66 -9.16
C PRO A 42 9.55 -4.93 -7.75
N ALA A 43 10.26 -4.46 -6.72
CA ALA A 43 9.80 -4.57 -5.34
C ALA A 43 8.56 -3.70 -5.09
N LEU A 44 8.55 -2.46 -5.60
CA LEU A 44 7.37 -1.58 -5.58
C LEU A 44 6.19 -2.20 -6.35
N GLU A 45 6.42 -2.73 -7.55
CA GLU A 45 5.36 -3.41 -8.31
C GLU A 45 4.74 -4.56 -7.51
N ALA A 46 5.58 -5.40 -6.90
CA ALA A 46 5.12 -6.53 -6.10
C ALA A 46 4.32 -6.08 -4.87
N LYS A 47 4.78 -5.02 -4.17
CA LYS A 47 4.08 -4.47 -3.00
C LYS A 47 2.73 -3.87 -3.40
N TYR A 48 2.68 -3.02 -4.41
CA TYR A 48 1.41 -2.42 -4.88
C TYR A 48 0.42 -3.46 -5.38
N THR A 49 0.88 -4.46 -6.14
CA THR A 49 0.02 -5.56 -6.60
C THR A 49 -0.57 -6.32 -5.41
N ARG A 50 0.25 -6.62 -4.41
CA ARG A 50 -0.20 -7.29 -3.19
C ARG A 50 -1.16 -6.42 -2.37
N THR A 51 -0.94 -5.12 -2.28
CA THR A 51 -1.87 -4.19 -1.61
C THR A 51 -3.22 -4.19 -2.30
N LEU A 52 -3.27 -4.12 -3.64
CA LEU A 52 -4.52 -4.21 -4.40
C LEU A 52 -5.24 -5.57 -4.19
N GLU A 53 -4.50 -6.66 -4.01
CA GLU A 53 -5.10 -7.96 -3.67
C GLU A 53 -5.72 -7.96 -2.27
N VAL A 54 -5.05 -7.37 -1.27
CA VAL A 54 -5.57 -7.26 0.10
C VAL A 54 -6.80 -6.35 0.16
N LEU A 55 -6.80 -5.23 -0.57
CA LEU A 55 -7.91 -4.28 -0.59
C LEU A 55 -9.22 -4.89 -1.11
N LYS A 56 -9.16 -5.93 -1.96
CA LYS A 56 -10.36 -6.66 -2.43
C LYS A 56 -11.14 -7.35 -1.30
N ALA A 57 -10.53 -7.61 -0.15
CA ALA A 57 -11.22 -8.17 1.00
C ALA A 57 -12.13 -7.17 1.72
N LEU A 58 -11.92 -5.86 1.50
CA LEU A 58 -12.75 -4.80 2.05
C LEU A 58 -13.99 -4.58 1.16
N PRO A 59 -15.12 -4.09 1.68
CA PRO A 59 -16.30 -3.78 0.88
C PRO A 59 -16.04 -2.66 -0.15
N GLU A 60 -16.67 -2.74 -1.32
CA GLU A 60 -16.55 -1.71 -2.39
C GLU A 60 -17.05 -0.33 -1.96
N SER A 61 -17.97 -0.29 -1.00
CA SER A 61 -18.51 0.95 -0.42
C SER A 61 -17.55 1.66 0.53
N ALA A 62 -16.50 0.98 0.99
CA ALA A 62 -15.56 1.56 1.94
C ALA A 62 -14.76 2.70 1.27
N VAL A 63 -14.92 3.92 1.78
CA VAL A 63 -14.20 5.10 1.27
C VAL A 63 -12.68 4.88 1.28
N TYR A 64 -12.17 4.26 2.34
CA TYR A 64 -10.75 3.89 2.44
C TYR A 64 -10.31 2.99 1.29
N ARG A 65 -11.09 1.94 0.95
CA ARG A 65 -10.78 1.05 -0.17
C ARG A 65 -10.71 1.83 -1.48
N GLN A 66 -11.71 2.66 -1.76
CA GLN A 66 -11.77 3.46 -2.99
C GLN A 66 -10.57 4.40 -3.13
N SER A 67 -10.21 5.12 -2.06
CA SER A 67 -9.06 6.01 -2.07
C SER A 67 -7.73 5.28 -2.19
N ALA A 68 -7.57 4.17 -1.45
CA ALA A 68 -6.34 3.39 -1.44
C ALA A 68 -6.12 2.68 -2.78
N GLU A 69 -7.17 2.11 -3.38
CA GLU A 69 -7.12 1.50 -4.72
C GLU A 69 -6.73 2.54 -5.78
N ALA A 70 -7.39 3.70 -5.81
CA ALA A 70 -7.09 4.74 -6.78
C ALA A 70 -5.63 5.23 -6.67
N ALA A 71 -5.15 5.49 -5.46
CA ALA A 71 -3.77 5.92 -5.23
C ALA A 71 -2.75 4.83 -5.58
N THR A 72 -3.00 3.59 -5.15
CA THR A 72 -2.10 2.45 -5.41
C THR A 72 -2.04 2.10 -6.88
N GLN A 73 -3.19 2.11 -7.58
CA GLN A 73 -3.27 1.84 -9.02
C GLN A 73 -2.51 2.90 -9.83
N SER A 74 -2.71 4.19 -9.52
CA SER A 74 -1.99 5.28 -10.17
C SER A 74 -0.46 5.14 -10.02
N ARG A 75 0.02 4.82 -8.81
CA ARG A 75 1.45 4.59 -8.54
C ARG A 75 1.97 3.34 -9.26
N LEU A 76 1.18 2.26 -9.30
CA LEU A 76 1.53 1.03 -10.01
C LEU A 76 1.67 1.26 -11.52
N ASP A 77 0.77 2.04 -12.11
CA ASP A 77 0.80 2.37 -13.53
C ASP A 77 2.04 3.21 -13.87
N ILE A 78 2.40 4.18 -13.03
CA ILE A 78 3.64 4.94 -13.14
C ILE A 78 4.86 4.01 -13.12
N VAL A 79 4.95 3.12 -12.12
CA VAL A 79 6.08 2.16 -12.02
C VAL A 79 6.16 1.30 -13.27
N ARG A 80 5.05 0.69 -13.70
CA ARG A 80 5.02 -0.17 -14.90
C ARG A 80 5.39 0.57 -16.17
N SER A 81 4.96 1.83 -16.31
CA SER A 81 5.27 2.64 -17.50
C SER A 81 6.77 2.98 -17.60
N ALA A 82 7.44 3.16 -16.45
CA ALA A 82 8.86 3.45 -16.39
C ALA A 82 9.73 2.19 -16.50
N MET A 83 9.19 1.02 -16.15
CA MET A 83 9.91 -0.24 -16.29
C MET A 83 9.98 -0.72 -17.74
N SER A 84 11.18 -1.04 -18.19
CA SER A 84 11.43 -1.70 -19.47
C SER A 84 12.36 -2.90 -19.25
N GLU A 85 12.40 -3.83 -20.20
CA GLU A 85 13.33 -4.97 -20.13
C GLU A 85 14.78 -4.50 -19.95
N LYS A 86 15.16 -3.40 -20.63
CA LYS A 86 16.51 -2.83 -20.54
C LYS A 86 16.81 -2.19 -19.19
N SER A 87 15.82 -1.57 -18.53
CA SER A 87 16.00 -1.00 -17.19
C SER A 87 16.14 -2.07 -16.11
N GLN A 88 15.80 -3.33 -16.40
CA GLN A 88 16.03 -4.46 -15.50
C GLN A 88 17.43 -5.08 -15.65
N THR A 89 18.18 -4.71 -16.68
CA THR A 89 19.52 -5.27 -16.94
C THR A 89 20.63 -4.23 -16.84
N ASP A 90 20.37 -2.98 -17.21
CA ASP A 90 21.37 -1.89 -17.23
C ASP A 90 21.17 -0.94 -16.02
N PRO A 91 22.17 -0.81 -15.12
CA PRO A 91 22.12 0.12 -13.99
C PRO A 91 21.87 1.58 -14.37
N SER A 92 22.33 2.02 -15.55
CA SER A 92 22.16 3.40 -16.04
C SER A 92 20.71 3.70 -16.35
N LEU A 93 20.05 2.77 -17.03
CA LEU A 93 18.65 2.87 -17.41
C LEU A 93 17.74 2.64 -16.20
N ASN A 94 18.15 1.78 -15.27
CA ASN A 94 17.47 1.57 -14.00
C ASN A 94 17.39 2.87 -13.18
N GLU A 95 18.52 3.57 -12.99
CA GLU A 95 18.54 4.82 -12.22
C GLU A 95 17.71 5.93 -12.90
N HIS A 96 17.73 5.99 -14.25
CA HIS A 96 16.86 6.91 -14.98
C HIS A 96 15.37 6.60 -14.77
N ALA A 97 14.98 5.32 -14.88
CA ALA A 97 13.60 4.90 -14.63
C ALA A 97 13.16 5.19 -13.19
N ILE A 98 14.04 4.98 -12.20
CA ILE A 98 13.79 5.36 -10.81
C ILE A 98 13.53 6.86 -10.70
N GLY A 99 14.38 7.70 -11.33
CA GLY A 99 14.20 9.15 -11.33
C GLY A 99 12.88 9.61 -11.95
N VAL A 100 12.42 8.94 -13.01
CA VAL A 100 11.10 9.19 -13.62
C VAL A 100 9.99 8.85 -12.64
N VAL A 101 10.04 7.68 -11.99
CA VAL A 101 9.04 7.28 -10.99
C VAL A 101 9.00 8.25 -9.81
N THR A 102 10.14 8.61 -9.22
CA THR A 102 10.19 9.50 -8.05
C THR A 102 9.71 10.91 -8.40
N SER A 103 10.00 11.41 -9.61
CA SER A 103 9.53 12.72 -10.05
C SER A 103 8.03 12.74 -10.38
N GLN A 104 7.46 11.65 -10.88
CA GLN A 104 6.03 11.57 -11.16
C GLN A 104 5.19 11.35 -9.89
N ILE A 105 5.67 10.55 -8.93
CA ILE A 105 4.97 10.29 -7.67
C ILE A 105 5.17 11.45 -6.68
N ASP A 106 6.31 12.14 -6.73
CA ASP A 106 6.65 13.30 -5.91
C ASP A 106 6.40 13.07 -4.40
N SER A 107 6.91 11.95 -3.87
CA SER A 107 6.75 11.57 -2.46
C SER A 107 8.04 11.00 -1.84
N GLY A 108 9.19 11.57 -2.23
CA GLY A 108 10.50 11.21 -1.70
C GLY A 108 11.31 10.24 -2.58
N ALA A 109 12.32 9.62 -1.98
CA ALA A 109 13.17 8.63 -2.64
C ALA A 109 12.45 7.28 -2.85
N ALA A 110 12.97 6.45 -3.74
CA ALA A 110 12.37 5.15 -4.05
C ALA A 110 12.29 4.21 -2.83
N GLU A 111 13.25 4.30 -1.91
CA GLU A 111 13.26 3.56 -0.65
C GLU A 111 12.15 4.01 0.30
N GLU A 112 11.89 5.33 0.37
CA GLU A 112 10.78 5.86 1.16
C GLU A 112 9.44 5.40 0.58
N LEU A 113 9.31 5.38 -0.75
CA LEU A 113 8.13 4.82 -1.43
C LEU A 113 7.94 3.35 -1.10
N LEU A 114 9.02 2.59 -0.95
CA LEU A 114 8.97 1.17 -0.59
C LEU A 114 8.48 1.00 0.86
N ILE A 115 8.96 1.83 1.78
CA ILE A 115 8.50 1.87 3.17
C ILE A 115 7.01 2.24 3.22
N GLN A 116 6.59 3.30 2.52
CA GLN A 116 5.19 3.69 2.44
C GLN A 116 4.30 2.57 1.86
N ALA A 117 4.77 1.88 0.83
CA ALA A 117 4.03 0.77 0.22
C ALA A 117 3.87 -0.41 1.20
N GLU A 118 4.89 -0.67 2.03
CA GLU A 118 4.81 -1.68 3.09
C GLU A 118 3.88 -1.24 4.21
N ASP A 119 3.99 0.01 4.67
CA ASP A 119 3.13 0.57 5.69
C ASP A 119 1.66 0.50 5.25
N GLU A 120 1.36 0.88 4.00
CA GLU A 120 0.01 0.77 3.43
C GLU A 120 -0.48 -0.67 3.36
N LEU A 121 0.39 -1.62 2.97
CA LEU A 121 0.03 -3.04 2.98
C LEU A 121 -0.30 -3.55 4.39
N THR A 122 0.50 -3.17 5.39
CA THR A 122 0.23 -3.54 6.79
C THR A 122 -1.00 -2.86 7.35
N LEU A 123 -1.26 -1.61 6.97
CA LEU A 123 -2.46 -0.86 7.33
C LEU A 123 -3.69 -1.54 6.71
N ALA A 124 -3.68 -1.82 5.41
CA ALA A 124 -4.78 -2.50 4.73
C ALA A 124 -5.13 -3.85 5.39
N ALA A 125 -4.12 -4.61 5.82
CA ALA A 125 -4.34 -5.84 6.58
C ALA A 125 -5.03 -5.58 7.93
N LYS A 126 -4.62 -4.55 8.68
CA LYS A 126 -5.26 -4.17 9.95
C LYS A 126 -6.68 -3.64 9.76
N MET A 127 -6.95 -2.96 8.64
CA MET A 127 -8.27 -2.40 8.34
C MET A 127 -9.35 -3.49 8.14
N ILE A 128 -8.94 -4.70 7.75
CA ILE A 128 -9.83 -5.88 7.69
C ILE A 128 -10.30 -6.26 9.10
N ASP A 129 -9.42 -6.18 10.09
CA ASP A 129 -9.75 -6.49 11.49
C ASP A 129 -10.51 -5.35 12.16
N TRP A 130 -10.09 -4.10 11.93
CA TRP A 130 -10.65 -2.91 12.57
C TRP A 130 -12.00 -2.50 12.02
N LYS A 131 -12.32 -2.85 10.76
CA LYS A 131 -13.59 -2.58 10.09
C LYS A 131 -14.13 -1.16 10.31
N PRO A 132 -13.36 -0.10 10.01
CA PRO A 132 -13.81 1.29 10.22
C PRO A 132 -14.81 1.76 9.15
N TYR A 133 -15.34 0.84 8.35
CA TYR A 133 -16.26 1.10 7.26
C TYR A 133 -17.64 0.54 7.58
N VAL A 134 -18.65 1.10 6.92
CA VAL A 134 -20.03 0.64 7.02
C VAL A 134 -20.24 -0.51 6.03
N ASP A 135 -20.52 -1.70 6.54
CA ASP A 135 -21.00 -2.82 5.74
C ASP A 135 -22.48 -2.60 5.40
N ILE A 136 -22.83 -2.66 4.10
CA ILE A 136 -24.20 -2.47 3.62
C ILE A 136 -24.85 -3.78 3.14
N GLU A 137 -24.13 -4.91 3.15
CA GLU A 137 -24.63 -6.18 2.57
C GLU A 137 -25.32 -7.12 3.59
N GLY A 138 -25.47 -6.72 4.86
CA GLY A 138 -26.10 -7.52 5.91
C GLY A 138 -27.52 -7.07 6.28
N TYR A 139 -28.54 -7.68 5.70
CA TYR A 139 -29.94 -7.52 6.14
C TYR A 139 -30.11 -7.82 7.65
N ALA A 140 -30.82 -6.91 8.32
CA ALA A 140 -31.50 -7.01 9.63
C ALA A 140 -30.69 -7.01 10.94
N ASN A 141 -29.48 -7.56 11.05
CA ASN A 141 -28.89 -7.81 12.39
C ASN A 141 -27.45 -7.36 12.62
N TYR A 142 -26.78 -6.77 11.63
CA TYR A 142 -25.45 -6.20 11.81
C TYR A 142 -25.53 -4.69 11.65
N ARG A 143 -25.38 -4.04 12.79
CA ARG A 143 -25.37 -2.59 12.95
C ARG A 143 -24.28 -2.05 12.01
N TYR A 144 -24.64 -1.06 11.19
CA TYR A 144 -23.75 0.05 10.92
C TYR A 144 -22.91 0.29 12.19
N GLU A 145 -21.58 0.39 12.14
CA GLU A 145 -20.84 1.01 13.25
C GLU A 145 -20.65 2.49 12.88
N PRO A 146 -21.69 3.35 13.01
CA PRO A 146 -21.42 4.77 13.15
C PRO A 146 -20.51 4.94 14.37
N LEU A 147 -19.89 6.11 14.50
CA LEU A 147 -19.05 6.49 15.64
C LEU A 147 -19.46 5.73 16.93
N GLN A 148 -18.61 4.78 17.38
CA GLN A 148 -18.99 3.80 18.42
C GLN A 148 -19.51 4.47 19.69
N VAL A 149 -18.97 5.66 19.99
CA VAL A 149 -19.37 6.50 21.12
C VAL A 149 -19.60 7.93 20.61
N PRO A 150 -20.82 8.47 20.66
CA PRO A 150 -21.05 9.88 20.39
C PRO A 150 -20.34 10.75 21.43
N ALA A 151 -19.88 11.92 21.00
CA ALA A 151 -19.25 12.87 21.91
C ALA A 151 -20.23 13.28 23.02
N PRO A 152 -19.79 13.32 24.29
CA PRO A 152 -20.59 13.88 25.37
C PRO A 152 -21.00 15.34 25.05
N PRO A 153 -22.19 15.79 25.49
CA PRO A 153 -22.59 17.18 25.32
C PRO A 153 -21.53 18.14 25.91
N GLY A 154 -21.09 19.10 25.11
CA GLY A 154 -20.06 20.07 25.51
C GLY A 154 -18.60 19.63 25.32
N GLN A 155 -18.31 18.36 24.99
CA GLN A 155 -16.92 17.87 24.79
C GLN A 155 -16.15 18.66 23.74
N TRP A 156 -16.80 18.98 22.61
CA TRP A 156 -16.22 19.74 21.50
C TRP A 156 -16.62 21.21 21.51
N LYS A 157 -17.20 21.71 22.62
CA LYS A 157 -17.48 23.13 22.80
C LYS A 157 -16.19 23.82 23.24
N ALA A 158 -15.51 24.46 22.28
CA ALA A 158 -14.34 25.27 22.57
C ALA A 158 -14.73 26.52 23.38
N PHE A 159 -13.75 27.10 24.07
CA PHE A 159 -13.92 28.39 24.76
C PHE A 159 -14.33 29.49 23.77
N SER A 160 -15.46 30.15 24.04
CA SER A 160 -15.94 31.31 23.29
C SER A 160 -15.77 32.57 24.12
N MET A 161 -15.01 33.54 23.61
CA MET A 161 -14.80 34.83 24.28
C MET A 161 -16.11 35.61 24.46
N LYS A 162 -17.06 35.46 23.53
CA LYS A 162 -18.39 36.10 23.62
C LYS A 162 -19.23 35.53 24.76
N GLU A 163 -19.15 34.21 24.98
CA GLU A 163 -19.84 33.57 26.12
C GLU A 163 -19.15 33.90 27.45
N ALA A 164 -17.82 34.02 27.47
CA ALA A 164 -17.05 34.41 28.65
C ALA A 164 -17.23 35.89 29.03
N ALA A 165 -17.49 36.76 28.05
CA ALA A 165 -17.78 38.18 28.25
C ALA A 165 -19.25 38.46 28.61
N GLY A 166 -20.12 37.44 28.65
CA GLY A 166 -21.53 37.60 29.00
C GLY A 166 -22.42 38.18 27.89
N GLU A 167 -21.93 38.22 26.64
CA GLU A 167 -22.64 38.75 25.45
C GLU A 167 -23.38 37.65 24.66
N GLY A 168 -23.64 36.49 25.26
CA GLY A 168 -24.39 35.40 24.61
C GLY A 168 -25.90 35.64 24.65
N ASP A 169 -26.56 35.59 23.49
CA ASP A 169 -28.03 35.63 23.36
C ASP A 169 -28.68 34.61 24.31
N HIS A 170 -29.66 35.10 25.09
CA HIS A 170 -30.54 34.29 25.93
C HIS A 170 -31.67 33.65 25.13
#